data_AF-A0AAV2HG78-F1
#
_entry.id   AF-A0AAV2HG78-F1
#
_cell.length_a   1.000
_cell.length_b   1.000
_cell.length_c   1.000
_cell.angle_alpha   90.00
_cell.angle_beta   90.00
_cell.angle_gamma   90.00
#
_symmetry.space_group_name_H-M   'P 1'
#
loop_
_entity.id
_entity.type
_entity.pdbx_description
1 polymer ?
#
loop_
_entity_poly.entity_id
_entity_poly.type
_entity_poly.pdbx_seq_one_letter_code
_entity_poly.pdbx_strand_id
1 'polypeptide(L)' 'CRSLGVGTFADPRSCDHFIICMGGTWMNFPPHVMSCPAGTRFDRNLKICNYASRVPCDH' A
#
# COMPACT_ATOMS: atom_id res chain seq x y z
N CYS A 1 -8.41 -1.70 -5.73
CA CYS A 1 -8.26 -1.07 -7.05
C CYS A 1 -9.59 -0.77 -7.74
N ARG A 2 -10.58 -1.70 -7.76
CA ARG A 2 -11.88 -1.48 -8.42
C ARG A 2 -12.59 -0.16 -8.05
N SER A 3 -12.57 0.23 -6.77
CA SER A 3 -13.16 1.48 -6.26
C SER A 3 -12.14 2.55 -5.88
N LEU A 4 -10.85 2.20 -5.78
CA LEU A 4 -9.78 3.08 -5.31
C LEU A 4 -9.13 3.89 -6.45
N GLY A 5 -9.24 3.43 -7.69
CA GLY A 5 -8.55 4.03 -8.83
C GLY A 5 -7.07 3.65 -8.89
N VAL A 6 -6.31 4.44 -9.66
CA VAL A 6 -4.87 4.27 -9.88
C VAL A 6 -4.09 4.94 -8.75
N GLY A 7 -3.12 4.23 -8.18
CA GLY A 7 -2.28 4.78 -7.11
C GLY A 7 -1.78 3.75 -6.11
N THR A 8 -1.20 4.25 -5.02
CA THR A 8 -0.59 3.47 -3.95
C THR A 8 -1.44 3.55 -2.68
N PHE A 9 -1.82 2.41 -2.13
CA PHE A 9 -2.78 2.30 -1.02
C PHE A 9 -2.22 1.39 0.08
N ALA A 10 -2.69 1.58 1.32
CA ALA A 10 -2.30 0.73 2.43
C ALA A 10 -2.91 -0.67 2.28
N ASP A 11 -2.17 -1.71 2.66
CA ASP A 11 -2.74 -3.05 2.79
C ASP A 11 -3.57 -3.13 4.09
N PRO A 12 -4.87 -3.46 4.02
CA PRO A 12 -5.70 -3.60 5.22
C PRO A 12 -5.31 -4.77 6.13
N ARG A 13 -4.35 -5.62 5.72
CA ARG A 13 -3.92 -6.81 6.48
C ARG A 13 -2.48 -6.72 6.98
N SER A 14 -1.70 -5.75 6.52
CA SER A 14 -0.29 -5.61 6.87
C SER A 14 0.17 -4.17 6.74
N CYS A 15 0.79 -3.64 7.80
CA CYS A 15 1.40 -2.30 7.74
C CYS A 15 2.74 -2.29 7.00
N ASP A 16 3.35 -3.47 6.85
CA ASP A 16 4.61 -3.64 6.15
C ASP A 16 4.38 -3.85 4.65
N HIS A 17 3.13 -3.91 4.20
CA HIS A 17 2.76 -4.03 2.81
C HIS A 17 1.93 -2.84 2.32
N PHE A 18 1.98 -2.61 1.02
CA PHE A 18 1.16 -1.65 0.32
C PHE A 18 0.67 -2.24 -1.00
N ILE A 19 -0.41 -1.66 -1.52
CA ILE A 19 -1.08 -2.12 -2.73
C ILE A 19 -0.89 -1.05 -3.80
N ILE A 20 -0.32 -1.46 -4.94
CA ILE A 20 -0.26 -0.64 -6.15
C ILE A 20 -1.42 -1.03 -7.05
N CYS A 21 -2.19 -0.04 -7.45
CA CYS A 21 -3.23 -0.15 -8.46
C CYS A 21 -2.79 0.58 -9.73
N MET A 22 -2.72 -0.14 -10.84
CA MET A 22 -2.41 0.43 -12.16
C MET A 22 -3.69 0.83 -12.92
N GLY A 23 -3.53 1.69 -13.93
CA GLY A 23 -4.61 2.12 -14.80
C GLY A 23 -5.11 1.01 -15.73
N GLY A 24 -6.42 0.96 -15.93
CA GLY A 24 -7.09 -0.05 -16.74
C GLY A 24 -8.15 -0.80 -15.94
N THR A 25 -8.73 -1.82 -16.55
CA THR A 25 -9.65 -2.72 -15.83
C THR A 25 -8.85 -3.54 -14.82
N TRP A 26 -9.35 -3.67 -13.60
CA TRP A 26 -8.76 -4.50 -12.54
C TRP A 26 -8.59 -5.97 -12.95
N MET A 27 -9.31 -6.41 -13.98
CA MET A 27 -9.18 -7.74 -14.60
C MET A 27 -7.89 -7.89 -15.42
N ASN A 28 -7.46 -6.83 -16.10
CA ASN A 28 -6.23 -6.81 -16.89
C ASN A 28 -5.02 -6.44 -16.02
N PHE A 29 -5.24 -5.60 -15.00
CA PHE A 29 -4.21 -5.14 -14.08
C PHE A 29 -4.66 -5.36 -12.62
N PRO A 30 -4.43 -6.57 -12.07
CA PRO A 30 -4.79 -6.85 -10.69
C PRO A 30 -3.98 -5.99 -9.70
N PRO A 31 -4.47 -5.80 -8.46
CA PRO A 31 -3.70 -5.17 -7.40
C PRO A 31 -2.38 -5.90 -7.17
N HIS A 32 -1.28 -5.17 -7.12
CA HIS A 32 0.02 -5.69 -6.74
C HIS A 32 0.32 -5.36 -5.29
N VAL A 33 0.53 -6.41 -4.48
CA VAL A 33 0.98 -6.25 -3.09
C VAL A 33 2.50 -6.18 -3.10
N MET A 34 3.03 -5.12 -2.52
CA MET A 34 4.46 -4.84 -2.41
C MET A 34 4.83 -4.74 -0.95
N SER A 35 6.01 -5.24 -0.59
CA SER A 35 6.53 -5.13 0.77
C SER A 35 7.41 -3.90 0.91
N CYS A 36 7.23 -3.19 2.02
CA CYS A 36 8.15 -2.17 2.47
C CYS A 36 9.47 -2.80 2.92
N PRO A 37 10.61 -2.11 2.75
CA PRO A 37 11.88 -2.54 3.30
C PRO A 37 11.82 -2.79 4.82
N ALA A 38 12.69 -3.67 5.33
CA ALA A 38 12.75 -3.99 6.75
C ALA A 38 12.93 -2.72 7.61
N GLY A 39 12.14 -2.60 8.69
CA GLY A 39 12.13 -1.43 9.57
C GLY A 39 11.30 -0.25 9.06
N THR A 40 10.60 -0.40 7.93
CA THR A 40 9.71 0.63 7.37
C THR A 40 8.28 0.10 7.22
N ARG A 41 7.31 1.00 7.28
CA ARG A 41 5.87 0.74 7.15
C ARG A 41 5.24 1.71 6.18
N PHE A 42 4.18 1.30 5.52
CA PHE A 42 3.50 2.16 4.55
C PHE A 42 2.74 3.29 5.25
N ASP A 43 3.19 4.52 5.03
CA ASP A 43 2.54 5.73 5.51
C ASP A 43 1.43 6.13 4.53
N ARG A 44 0.17 5.95 4.95
CA ARG A 44 -1.00 6.28 4.12
C ARG A 44 -1.15 7.77 3.78
N ASN A 45 -0.52 8.65 4.55
CA ASN A 45 -0.56 10.10 4.36
C ASN A 45 0.51 10.54 3.37
N LEU A 46 1.75 10.03 3.54
CA LEU A 46 2.88 10.34 2.66
C LEU A 46 2.93 9.48 1.39
N LYS A 47 2.20 8.37 1.36
CA LYS A 47 2.17 7.38 0.26
C LYS A 47 3.52 6.72 -0.02
N ILE A 48 4.34 6.55 1.02
CA ILE A 48 5.68 5.95 0.95
C ILE A 48 5.90 4.97 2.11
N CYS A 49 6.93 4.13 2.00
CA CYS A 49 7.44 3.40 3.15
C CYS A 49 8.23 4.37 4.04
N ASN A 50 7.66 4.71 5.19
CA ASN A 50 8.26 5.58 6.20
C ASN A 50 8.79 4.73 7.37
N TYR A 51 9.58 5.32 8.26
CA TYR A 51 10.09 4.61 9.44
C TYR A 51 8.95 4.00 10.25
N ALA A 52 9.06 2.72 10.61
CA ALA A 52 8.01 2.00 11.32
C ALA A 52 7.62 2.66 12.66
N SER A 53 8.55 3.38 13.30
CA SER A 53 8.32 4.16 14.52
C SER A 53 7.45 5.41 14.34
N ARG A 54 7.29 5.88 13.09
CA ARG A 54 6.48 7.06 12.73
C ARG A 54 5.10 6.70 12.20
N VAL A 55 4.87 5.42 11.90
CA VAL A 55 3.62 4.95 11.31
C VAL A 55 2.89 4.07 12.33
N PRO A 56 1.77 4.55 12.90
CA PRO A 56 0.93 3.72 13.77
C PRO A 56 0.35 2.56 12.95
N CYS A 57 0.40 1.37 13.54
CA CYS A 57 -0.06 0.13 12.92
C CYS A 57 -1.10 -0.49 13.84
N ASP A 58 -2.35 -0.13 13.59
CA ASP A 58 -3.51 -0.59 14.36
C ASP A 58 -4.33 -1.48 13.41
N HIS A 59 -4.09 -2.79 13.47
CA HIS A 59 -4.91 -3.81 12.81
C HIS A 59 -5.74 -4.57 13.84
#